data_AF-A0A671PXD7-F1
#
_entry.id   AF-A0A671PXD7-F1
#
_cell.length_a   1.000
_cell.length_b   1.000
_cell.length_c   1.000
_cell.angle_alpha   90.00
_cell.angle_beta   90.00
_cell.angle_gamma   90.00
#
_symmetry.space_group_name_H-M   'P 1'
#
loop_
_entity.id
_entity.type
_entity.pdbx_description
1 polymer ?
#
loop_
_entity_poly.entity_id
_entity_poly.type
_entity_poly.pdbx_seq_one_letter_code
_entity_poly.pdbx_strand_id
1 'polypeptide(L)'
;ELLCHSVLLHQEKTHLNSIKNLLQFEDMIKCTVPDSTPLLDFADYGCFCGLGGTGTPVDQLDQCCFTHDACYGTAKTLQSCSSVFDNPYTNTYDYKCDENTKTATCLDSNDECEMFICKCDKAAAECFAQSPYNASNNHLPSSVCSSASRDQQLSYCSHCIHSHSHTHIPQQNTLQ
;
A
#
# COMPACT_ATOMS: atom_id res chain seq x y z
N GLU A 1 16.57 36.62 5.80
CA GLU A 1 15.57 36.16 6.80
C GLU A 1 14.28 35.58 6.21
N LEU A 2 13.85 35.95 4.99
CA LEU A 2 12.65 35.34 4.36
C LEU A 2 12.80 33.83 4.05
N LEU A 3 14.01 33.35 3.72
CA LEU A 3 14.25 31.95 3.34
C LEU A 3 14.05 30.96 4.50
N CYS A 4 14.25 31.37 5.76
CA CYS A 4 14.09 30.49 6.92
C CYS A 4 12.61 30.28 7.29
N HIS A 5 11.80 31.34 7.19
CA HIS A 5 10.34 31.25 7.40
C HIS A 5 9.65 30.39 6.34
N SER A 6 10.07 30.49 5.07
CA SER A 6 9.53 29.62 4.02
C SER A 6 9.87 28.15 4.25
N VAL A 7 11.07 27.82 4.76
CA VAL A 7 11.48 26.44 5.06
C VAL A 7 10.71 25.87 6.26
N LEU A 8 10.52 26.65 7.32
CA LEU A 8 9.73 26.24 8.49
C LEU A 8 8.26 25.99 8.14
N LEU A 9 7.64 26.90 7.36
CA LEU A 9 6.27 26.72 6.88
C LEU A 9 6.13 25.54 5.89
N HIS A 10 7.19 25.20 5.15
CA HIS A 10 7.21 23.99 4.32
C HIS A 10 7.30 22.72 5.16
N GLN A 11 8.13 22.70 6.21
CA GLN A 11 8.25 21.55 7.12
C GLN A 11 6.96 21.27 7.90
N GLU A 12 6.26 22.31 8.37
CA GLU A 12 4.97 22.14 9.05
C GLU A 12 3.88 21.61 8.09
N LYS A 13 3.85 22.08 6.85
CA LYS A 13 2.90 21.61 5.83
C LYS A 13 3.17 20.18 5.38
N THR A 14 4.43 19.80 5.15
CA THR A 14 4.78 18.41 4.79
C THR A 14 4.48 17.44 5.92
N HIS A 15 4.69 17.83 7.18
CA HIS A 15 4.32 17.03 8.35
C HIS A 15 2.80 16.86 8.49
N LEU A 16 2.03 17.95 8.35
CA LEU A 16 0.56 17.89 8.40
C LEU A 16 -0.04 17.08 7.26
N ASN A 17 0.53 17.15 6.06
CA ASN A 17 0.10 16.33 4.92
C ASN A 17 0.51 14.86 5.07
N SER A 18 1.67 14.59 5.68
CA SER A 18 2.11 13.23 6.01
C SER A 18 1.17 12.51 6.97
N ILE A 19 0.60 13.24 7.93
CA ILE A 19 -0.38 12.69 8.86
C ILE A 19 -1.72 12.43 8.15
N LYS A 20 -2.12 13.27 7.18
CA LYS A 20 -3.42 13.15 6.51
C LYS A 20 -3.55 11.91 5.62
N ASN A 21 -2.53 11.56 4.84
CA ASN A 21 -2.60 10.38 3.98
C ASN A 21 -2.63 9.07 4.79
N LEU A 22 -1.81 8.96 5.85
CA LEU A 22 -1.83 7.79 6.74
C LEU A 22 -3.21 7.62 7.40
N LEU A 23 -3.86 8.73 7.77
CA LEU A 23 -5.24 8.72 8.28
C LEU A 23 -6.25 8.25 7.22
N GLN A 24 -6.08 8.62 5.94
CA GLN A 24 -6.96 8.11 4.87
C GLN A 24 -6.81 6.60 4.67
N PHE A 25 -5.59 6.07 4.78
CA PHE A 25 -5.38 4.62 4.74
C PHE A 25 -5.99 3.94 5.96
N GLU A 26 -5.79 4.48 7.17
CA GLU A 26 -6.44 4.00 8.40
C GLU A 26 -7.97 3.93 8.24
N ASP A 27 -8.59 5.02 7.77
CA ASP A 27 -10.04 5.09 7.55
C ASP A 27 -10.49 4.05 6.50
N MET A 28 -9.69 3.83 5.46
CA MET A 28 -9.98 2.83 4.44
C MET A 28 -9.87 1.40 4.97
N ILE A 29 -8.90 1.11 5.84
CA ILE A 29 -8.83 -0.18 6.54
C ILE A 29 -10.04 -0.33 7.46
N LYS A 30 -10.45 0.73 8.16
CA LYS A 30 -11.63 0.69 9.03
C LYS A 30 -12.91 0.42 8.24
N CYS A 31 -13.00 0.90 7.00
CA CYS A 31 -14.10 0.58 6.08
C CYS A 31 -14.16 -0.92 5.74
N THR A 32 -13.04 -1.53 5.38
CA THR A 32 -13.00 -2.94 4.92
C THR A 32 -12.93 -3.94 6.07
N VAL A 33 -12.38 -3.54 7.22
CA VAL A 33 -12.22 -4.32 8.44
C VAL A 33 -12.80 -3.56 9.66
N PRO A 34 -14.13 -3.46 9.79
CA PRO A 34 -14.76 -2.60 10.81
C PRO A 34 -14.42 -2.92 12.26
N ASP A 35 -14.12 -4.18 12.56
CA ASP A 35 -13.83 -4.63 13.93
C ASP A 35 -12.35 -4.44 14.31
N SER A 36 -11.49 -3.98 13.39
CA SER A 36 -10.08 -3.72 13.66
C SER A 36 -9.82 -2.42 14.41
N THR A 37 -8.65 -2.30 15.01
CA THR A 37 -8.02 -1.06 15.44
C THR A 37 -6.76 -0.85 14.60
N PRO A 38 -6.84 -0.21 13.41
CA PRO A 38 -5.79 -0.34 12.39
C PRO A 38 -4.38 0.04 12.86
N LEU A 39 -4.26 1.11 13.66
CA LEU A 39 -2.97 1.54 14.22
C LEU A 39 -2.36 0.55 15.23
N LEU A 40 -3.17 -0.28 15.89
CA LEU A 40 -2.68 -1.31 16.82
C LEU A 40 -2.50 -2.64 16.12
N ASP A 41 -3.41 -2.98 15.20
CA ASP A 41 -3.44 -4.31 14.59
C ASP A 41 -2.45 -4.43 13.42
N PHE A 42 -2.22 -3.36 12.65
CA PHE A 42 -1.50 -3.44 11.37
C PHE A 42 -0.28 -2.53 11.26
N ALA A 43 -0.05 -1.57 12.16
CA ALA A 43 1.06 -0.62 12.02
C ALA A 43 2.43 -1.16 12.50
N ASP A 44 2.45 -2.30 13.20
CA ASP A 44 3.67 -3.00 13.66
C ASP A 44 3.41 -4.52 13.71
N TYR A 45 3.24 -5.11 12.52
CA TYR A 45 2.88 -6.52 12.33
C TYR A 45 3.84 -7.20 11.35
N GLY A 46 4.30 -8.40 11.72
CA GLY A 46 5.15 -9.20 10.85
C GLY A 46 6.47 -8.51 10.53
N CYS A 47 6.90 -8.62 9.28
CA CYS A 47 8.18 -8.12 8.80
C CYS A 47 8.07 -6.91 7.87
N PHE A 48 6.88 -6.58 7.40
CA PHE A 48 6.61 -5.52 6.42
C PHE A 48 5.52 -4.55 6.83
N CYS A 49 4.59 -4.92 7.73
CA CYS A 49 3.57 -3.96 8.17
C CYS A 49 4.15 -2.99 9.20
N GLY A 50 4.55 -1.80 8.74
CA GLY A 50 5.13 -0.75 9.57
C GLY A 50 6.21 0.05 8.83
N LEU A 51 7.15 0.64 9.57
CA LEU A 51 8.25 1.39 8.97
C LEU A 51 9.36 0.45 8.48
N GLY A 52 9.49 0.33 7.16
CA GLY A 52 10.50 -0.49 6.50
C GLY A 52 10.05 -1.94 6.34
N GLY A 53 10.98 -2.82 5.96
CA GLY A 53 10.69 -4.25 5.86
C GLY A 53 11.83 -5.02 5.22
N THR A 54 12.07 -6.24 5.68
CA THR A 54 13.15 -7.11 5.18
C THR A 54 12.77 -8.57 5.26
N GLY A 55 13.39 -9.40 4.43
CA GLY A 55 13.19 -10.85 4.47
C GLY A 55 11.98 -11.33 3.69
N THR A 56 11.26 -12.30 4.28
CA THR A 56 10.09 -12.96 3.69
C THR A 56 8.88 -12.68 4.57
N PRO A 57 7.71 -12.37 4.00
CA PRO A 57 6.49 -12.21 4.78
C PRO A 57 6.17 -13.44 5.62
N VAL A 58 5.78 -13.25 6.88
CA VAL A 58 5.55 -14.36 7.83
C VAL A 58 4.17 -15.00 7.68
N ASP A 59 3.22 -14.30 7.06
CA ASP A 59 1.89 -14.80 6.73
C ASP A 59 1.24 -13.97 5.60
N GLN A 60 -0.05 -14.22 5.33
CA GLN A 60 -0.80 -13.54 4.30
C GLN A 60 -1.01 -12.04 4.58
N LEU A 61 -1.18 -11.66 5.85
CA LEU A 61 -1.38 -10.25 6.23
C LEU A 61 -0.08 -9.47 6.00
N ASP A 62 1.05 -10.03 6.42
CA ASP A 62 2.38 -9.47 6.17
C ASP A 62 2.70 -9.40 4.68
N GLN A 63 2.20 -10.36 3.89
CA GLN A 63 2.32 -10.34 2.43
C GLN A 63 1.55 -9.18 1.79
N CYS A 64 0.39 -8.79 2.36
CA CYS A 64 -0.33 -7.59 1.91
C CYS A 64 0.53 -6.34 2.11
N CYS A 65 1.22 -6.22 3.25
CA CYS A 65 2.11 -5.09 3.55
C CYS A 65 3.34 -5.07 2.64
N PHE A 66 3.95 -6.22 2.37
CA PHE A 66 5.03 -6.34 1.37
C PHE A 66 4.60 -5.80 0.00
N THR A 67 3.39 -6.17 -0.44
CA THR A 67 2.85 -5.71 -1.73
C THR A 67 2.52 -4.21 -1.69
N HIS A 68 2.01 -3.70 -0.58
CA HIS A 68 1.74 -2.27 -0.37
C HIS A 68 3.04 -1.44 -0.41
N ASP A 69 4.10 -1.89 0.25
CA ASP A 69 5.43 -1.29 0.22
C ASP A 69 5.99 -1.21 -1.20
N ALA A 70 5.85 -2.28 -1.99
CA ALA A 70 6.25 -2.30 -3.39
C ALA A 70 5.42 -1.32 -4.24
N CYS A 71 4.12 -1.20 -3.95
CA CYS A 71 3.23 -0.24 -4.60
C CYS A 71 3.68 1.20 -4.31
N TYR A 72 3.95 1.53 -3.04
CA TYR A 72 4.47 2.83 -2.64
C TYR A 72 5.88 3.10 -3.18
N GLY A 73 6.73 2.08 -3.28
CA GLY A 73 8.01 2.15 -3.97
C GLY A 73 7.86 2.56 -5.43
N THR A 74 6.85 2.02 -6.12
CA THR A 74 6.52 2.39 -7.50
C THR A 74 6.01 3.82 -7.57
N ALA A 75 5.09 4.22 -6.68
CA ALA A 75 4.53 5.57 -6.63
C ALA A 75 5.64 6.64 -6.56
N LYS A 76 6.68 6.43 -5.75
CA LYS A 76 7.84 7.34 -5.60
C LYS A 76 8.65 7.52 -6.90
N THR A 77 8.50 6.62 -7.87
CA THR A 77 9.22 6.66 -9.15
C THR A 77 8.36 7.13 -10.32
N LEU A 78 7.05 7.31 -10.12
CA LEU A 78 6.14 7.75 -11.17
C LEU A 78 6.38 9.21 -11.53
N GLN A 79 6.40 9.50 -12.84
CA GLN A 79 6.55 10.87 -13.33
C GLN A 79 5.39 11.77 -12.89
N SER A 80 4.18 11.19 -12.78
CA SER A 80 2.98 11.85 -12.26
C SER A 80 3.08 12.19 -10.77
N CYS A 81 3.94 11.50 -10.02
CA CYS A 81 4.21 11.73 -8.60
C CYS A 81 5.54 12.47 -8.35
N SER A 82 6.07 13.20 -9.34
CA SER A 82 7.42 13.79 -9.26
C SER A 82 7.50 15.17 -8.62
N SER A 83 6.37 15.79 -8.24
CA SER A 83 6.42 17.07 -7.56
C SER A 83 7.06 16.89 -6.18
N VAL A 84 7.76 17.92 -5.69
CA VAL A 84 8.39 17.90 -4.35
C VAL A 84 7.37 17.63 -3.22
N PHE A 85 6.08 17.84 -3.50
CA PHE A 85 4.96 17.64 -2.58
C PHE A 85 4.22 16.31 -2.79
N ASP A 86 4.51 15.57 -3.87
CA ASP A 86 3.85 14.33 -4.22
C ASP A 86 4.67 13.16 -3.67
N ASN A 87 4.34 12.76 -2.45
CA ASN A 87 4.88 11.55 -1.84
C ASN A 87 3.69 10.66 -1.46
N PRO A 88 3.75 9.34 -1.70
CA PRO A 88 2.67 8.43 -1.32
C PRO A 88 2.26 8.50 0.14
N TYR A 89 3.14 8.95 1.05
CA TYR A 89 2.80 9.16 2.46
C TYR A 89 2.21 10.54 2.77
N THR A 90 2.17 11.48 1.82
CA THR A 90 1.74 12.87 2.06
C THR A 90 0.66 13.36 1.11
N ASN A 91 0.45 12.67 -0.02
CA ASN A 91 -0.54 13.07 -1.00
C ASN A 91 -1.92 12.57 -0.59
N THR A 92 -2.88 13.48 -0.49
CA THR A 92 -4.27 13.12 -0.16
C THR A 92 -5.03 12.75 -1.41
N TYR A 93 -5.90 11.77 -1.34
CA TYR A 93 -6.70 11.32 -2.48
C TYR A 93 -8.19 11.24 -2.14
N ASP A 94 -9.03 11.28 -3.16
CA ASP A 94 -10.48 11.18 -3.04
C ASP A 94 -10.95 9.72 -3.12
N TYR A 95 -11.66 9.26 -2.10
CA TYR A 95 -12.28 7.93 -2.08
C TYR A 95 -13.65 7.96 -1.40
N LYS A 96 -14.42 6.89 -1.57
CA LYS A 96 -15.67 6.63 -0.82
C LYS A 96 -15.62 5.25 -0.19
N CYS A 97 -16.21 5.14 1.00
CA CYS A 97 -16.54 3.87 1.64
C CYS A 97 -18.04 3.61 1.47
N ASP A 98 -18.40 2.40 1.00
CA ASP A 98 -19.73 1.84 1.21
C ASP A 98 -19.67 0.95 2.46
N GLU A 99 -20.19 1.44 3.58
CA GLU A 99 -20.18 0.74 4.87
C GLU A 99 -21.02 -0.56 4.84
N ASN A 100 -22.03 -0.65 3.98
CA ASN A 100 -22.88 -1.84 3.91
C ASN A 100 -22.15 -2.99 3.23
N THR A 101 -21.42 -2.69 2.15
CA THR A 101 -20.63 -3.69 1.42
C THR A 101 -19.19 -3.77 1.89
N LYS A 102 -18.77 -2.89 2.81
CA LYS A 102 -17.39 -2.76 3.33
C LYS A 102 -16.38 -2.58 2.19
N THR A 103 -16.73 -1.73 1.23
CA THR A 103 -15.98 -1.57 -0.03
C THR A 103 -15.51 -0.14 -0.19
N ALA A 104 -14.22 0.04 -0.46
CA ALA A 104 -13.64 1.34 -0.81
C ALA A 104 -13.58 1.53 -2.34
N THR A 105 -13.85 2.77 -2.78
CA THR A 105 -13.79 3.15 -4.20
C THR A 105 -13.01 4.45 -4.36
N CYS A 106 -11.90 4.40 -5.11
CA CYS A 106 -11.17 5.60 -5.53
C CYS A 106 -11.99 6.39 -6.55
N LEU A 107 -12.07 7.71 -6.38
CA LEU A 107 -12.89 8.57 -7.23
C LEU A 107 -12.14 9.08 -8.45
N ASP A 108 -12.86 9.31 -9.54
CA ASP A 108 -12.30 9.85 -10.80
C ASP A 108 -11.89 11.33 -10.70
N SER A 109 -12.12 11.98 -9.55
CA SER A 109 -11.62 13.33 -9.27
C SER A 109 -10.11 13.38 -8.98
N ASN A 110 -9.51 12.22 -8.69
CA ASN A 110 -8.08 12.10 -8.46
C ASN A 110 -7.28 12.33 -9.73
N ASP A 111 -6.13 12.99 -9.60
CA ASP A 111 -5.10 12.95 -10.63
C ASP A 111 -4.43 11.56 -10.75
N GLU A 112 -3.50 11.41 -11.68
CA GLU A 112 -2.82 10.14 -11.93
C GLU A 112 -2.05 9.63 -10.71
N CYS A 113 -1.41 10.52 -9.94
CA CYS A 113 -0.65 10.15 -8.76
C CYS A 113 -1.57 9.77 -7.59
N GLU A 114 -2.55 10.63 -7.29
CA GLU A 114 -3.55 10.42 -6.24
C GLU A 114 -4.33 9.11 -6.48
N MET A 115 -4.73 8.86 -7.73
CA MET A 115 -5.42 7.62 -8.12
C MET A 115 -4.53 6.39 -7.92
N PHE A 116 -3.24 6.49 -8.22
CA PHE A 116 -2.31 5.38 -8.02
C PHE A 116 -2.15 5.05 -6.54
N ILE A 117 -1.94 6.07 -5.69
CA ILE A 117 -1.80 5.91 -4.24
C ILE A 117 -3.09 5.35 -3.64
N CYS A 118 -4.25 5.91 -4.00
CA CYS A 118 -5.55 5.40 -3.55
C CYS A 118 -5.73 3.92 -3.89
N LYS A 119 -5.31 3.50 -5.10
CA LYS A 119 -5.38 2.09 -5.51
C LYS A 119 -4.44 1.19 -4.72
N CYS A 120 -3.24 1.67 -4.34
CA CYS A 120 -2.35 0.94 -3.45
C CYS A 120 -3.04 0.69 -2.10
N ASP A 121 -3.60 1.74 -1.49
CA ASP A 121 -4.24 1.68 -0.17
C ASP A 121 -5.50 0.83 -0.19
N LYS A 122 -6.31 0.96 -1.25
CA LYS A 122 -7.49 0.13 -1.48
C LYS A 122 -7.13 -1.35 -1.56
N ALA A 123 -6.13 -1.69 -2.38
CA ALA A 123 -5.70 -3.07 -2.54
C ALA A 123 -5.20 -3.66 -1.22
N ALA A 124 -4.45 -2.89 -0.43
CA ALA A 124 -3.98 -3.32 0.88
C ALA A 124 -5.16 -3.53 1.87
N ALA A 125 -6.10 -2.57 1.94
CA ALA A 125 -7.28 -2.67 2.81
C ALA A 125 -8.18 -3.85 2.45
N GLU A 126 -8.38 -4.14 1.17
CA GLU A 126 -9.13 -5.32 0.70
C GLU A 126 -8.37 -6.63 0.99
N CYS A 127 -7.03 -6.60 0.92
CA CYS A 127 -6.17 -7.74 1.25
C CYS A 127 -6.20 -8.05 2.75
N PHE A 128 -6.17 -7.02 3.61
CA PHE A 128 -6.31 -7.17 5.06
C PHE A 128 -7.65 -7.81 5.43
N ALA A 129 -8.75 -7.39 4.80
CA ALA A 129 -10.08 -7.97 5.02
C ALA A 129 -10.18 -9.47 4.68
N GLN A 130 -9.29 -9.97 3.82
CA GLN A 130 -9.24 -11.37 3.40
C GLN A 130 -8.17 -12.19 4.13
N SER A 131 -7.33 -11.55 4.94
CA SER A 131 -6.18 -12.18 5.57
C SER A 131 -6.49 -12.53 7.03
N PRO A 132 -6.17 -13.76 7.49
CA PRO A 132 -6.27 -14.09 8.90
C PRO A 132 -5.32 -13.23 9.74
N TYR A 133 -5.81 -12.74 10.88
CA TYR A 133 -4.99 -12.03 11.85
C TYR A 133 -4.35 -13.00 12.86
N ASN A 134 -3.04 -12.88 13.07
CA ASN A 134 -2.31 -13.64 14.09
C ASN A 134 -1.58 -12.69 15.05
N ALA A 135 -2.15 -12.49 16.24
CA ALA A 135 -1.57 -11.62 17.27
C ALA A 135 -0.14 -11.99 17.69
N SER A 136 0.32 -13.22 17.43
CA SER A 136 1.71 -13.63 17.72
C SER A 136 2.74 -12.95 16.81
N ASN A 137 2.29 -12.40 15.68
CA ASN A 137 3.12 -11.70 14.71
C ASN A 137 3.18 -10.18 14.98
N ASN A 138 2.48 -9.67 16.01
CA ASN A 138 2.61 -8.27 16.43
C ASN A 138 4.01 -8.01 17.00
N HIS A 139 4.57 -6.84 16.72
CA HIS A 139 5.86 -6.38 17.25
C HIS A 139 6.99 -7.40 17.04
N LEU A 140 6.98 -8.07 15.89
CA LEU A 140 7.92 -9.16 15.62
C LEU A 140 9.35 -8.59 15.54
N PRO A 141 10.32 -9.15 16.28
CA PRO A 141 11.67 -8.60 16.30
C PRO A 141 12.35 -8.78 14.93
N SER A 142 13.01 -7.73 14.44
CA SER A 142 13.64 -7.72 13.10
C SER A 142 14.66 -8.84 12.86
N SER A 143 15.22 -9.41 13.94
CA SER A 143 16.10 -10.59 13.85
C SER A 143 15.38 -11.83 13.30
N VAL A 144 14.06 -11.95 13.50
CA VAL A 144 13.23 -13.04 12.96
C VAL A 144 12.95 -12.83 11.48
N CYS A 145 12.84 -11.58 11.04
CA CYS A 145 12.67 -11.20 9.64
C CYS A 145 13.93 -11.43 8.79
N SER A 146 15.06 -11.79 9.42
CA SER A 146 16.35 -11.99 8.74
C SER A 146 16.46 -13.36 8.06
N SER A 147 15.51 -13.72 7.19
CA SER A 147 15.67 -14.85 6.26
C SER A 147 14.86 -14.69 4.96
N ALA A 148 15.55 -14.26 3.90
CA ALA A 148 15.22 -14.57 2.51
C ALA A 148 16.54 -14.63 1.71
N SER A 149 16.80 -15.74 1.03
CA SER A 149 17.93 -15.84 0.11
C SER A 149 17.69 -14.91 -1.10
N ARG A 150 18.78 -14.35 -1.66
CA ARG A 150 18.77 -13.44 -2.82
C ARG A 150 18.05 -14.00 -4.07
N ASP A 151 17.78 -15.30 -4.11
CA ASP A 151 17.20 -15.99 -5.27
C ASP A 151 15.65 -15.91 -5.30
N GLN A 152 14.99 -15.65 -4.18
CA GLN A 152 13.52 -15.63 -4.10
C GLN A 152 12.92 -14.25 -4.45
N GLN A 153 13.71 -13.18 -4.32
CA GLN A 153 13.32 -11.80 -4.56
C GLN A 153 13.03 -11.49 -6.06
N LEU A 154 13.68 -12.22 -6.98
CA LEU A 154 13.48 -12.09 -8.43
C LEU A 154 12.24 -12.85 -8.96
N SER A 155 11.83 -13.92 -8.29
CA SER A 155 10.63 -14.70 -8.67
C SER A 155 9.33 -14.00 -8.29
N TYR A 156 9.32 -13.27 -7.18
CA TYR A 156 8.13 -12.59 -6.66
C TYR A 156 7.78 -11.32 -7.45
N CYS A 157 8.77 -10.52 -7.89
CA CYS A 157 8.54 -9.34 -8.74
C CYS A 157 8.00 -9.68 -10.14
N SER A 158 8.20 -10.91 -10.65
CA SER A 158 7.75 -11.31 -11.99
C SER A 158 6.23 -11.53 -12.09
N HIS A 159 5.56 -11.75 -10.95
CA HIS A 159 4.11 -11.99 -10.90
C HIS A 159 3.27 -10.71 -10.85
N CYS A 160 3.84 -9.56 -10.49
CA CYS A 160 3.13 -8.27 -10.50
C CYS A 160 3.01 -7.65 -11.90
N ILE A 161 3.84 -8.07 -12.87
CA ILE A 161 3.86 -7.47 -14.21
C ILE A 161 2.87 -8.16 -15.18
N HIS A 162 2.52 -9.43 -14.95
CA HIS A 162 1.81 -10.25 -15.95
C HIS A 162 0.28 -10.30 -15.83
N SER A 163 -0.34 -9.75 -14.78
CA SER A 163 -1.80 -9.80 -14.60
C SER A 163 -2.59 -8.82 -15.49
N HIS A 164 -1.93 -8.01 -16.32
CA HIS A 164 -2.57 -7.08 -17.27
C HIS A 164 -2.31 -7.36 -18.75
N SER A 165 -1.92 -8.58 -19.13
CA SER A 165 -1.90 -8.95 -20.55
C SER A 165 -2.29 -10.41 -20.77
N HIS A 166 -3.15 -10.61 -21.77
CA HIS A 166 -3.68 -11.88 -22.30
C HIS A 166 -5.07 -12.30 -21.81
N THR A 167 -6.07 -11.61 -22.37
CA THR A 167 -7.30 -12.27 -22.85
C THR A 167 -6.91 -13.39 -23.82
N HIS A 168 -7.05 -14.65 -23.40
CA HIS A 168 -6.91 -15.81 -24.27
C HIS A 168 -8.21 -16.03 -25.05
N ILE A 169 -8.20 -15.71 -26.34
CA ILE A 169 -9.21 -16.18 -27.31
C ILE A 169 -8.83 -17.64 -27.65
N PRO A 170 -9.71 -18.64 -27.46
CA PRO A 170 -9.40 -20.01 -27.83
C PRO A 170 -9.59 -20.19 -29.36
N GLN A 171 -8.50 -20.53 -30.05
CA GLN A 171 -8.57 -21.01 -31.43
C GLN A 171 -9.07 -22.47 -31.41
N GLN A 172 -10.18 -22.72 -32.09
CA GLN A 172 -10.73 -24.05 -32.32
C GLN A 172 -9.84 -24.82 -33.30
N ASN A 173 -9.53 -26.07 -32.97
CA ASN A 173 -9.05 -27.07 -33.92
C ASN A 173 -10.08 -27.27 -35.02
N THR A 174 -9.67 -27.16 -36.28
CA THR A 174 -10.36 -27.82 -37.39
C THR A 174 -9.33 -28.51 -38.29
N LEU A 175 -9.62 -29.78 -38.54
CA LEU A 175 -8.90 -30.71 -39.39
C LEU A 175 -8.70 -30.18 -40.82
N GLN A 176 -7.52 -30.45 -41.41
CA GLN A 176 -7.42 -31.22 -42.65
C GLN A 176 -6.01 -31.77 -42.85
#